data_AF-A0A6J1QPC2-F1
#
_entry.id   AF-A0A6J1QPC2-F1
#
_cell.length_a   1.000
_cell.length_b   1.000
_cell.length_c   1.000
_cell.angle_alpha   90.00
_cell.angle_beta   90.00
_cell.angle_gamma   90.00
#
_symmetry.space_group_name_H-M   'P 1'
#
loop_
_entity.id
_entity.type
_entity.pdbx_description
1 polymer ?
#
loop_
_entity_poly.entity_id
_entity_poly.type
_entity_poly.pdbx_seq_one_letter_code
_entity_poly.pdbx_strand_id
1 'polypeptide(L)'
;AEDLLADVTVLTKQNQKSESAEPNVRKRQNVAKDGTHSHSNSEYSKEQLEHVKRIKKCKDYYEILGVSKDAADSDIKKAYKKLALQLHPDKNKAPGAAEAFKAIGNAVAILTDTEKRKQYDTYGPEEERMQNVHTRQGHTHYNYTRGFEADITAEELFNMFFGVGFPQQEFYMRRPGGRWMRQSEAQAQHAHNQQANGYTSFLQLLPVLLLILLTMMSSFFISDPVYSLHSSSKYSVARTTQVLKVQYYVKENFHSEYQGSLRRLEISIEEEYVSNLRQSCARERNYREGIMWKARNLGDQDLFMKAKNLETPSCKKLQELQA
;
A
#
# COMPACT_ATOMS: atom_id res chain seq x y z
N ALA A 1 7.29 46.00 -44.83
CA ALA A 1 7.68 44.59 -44.64
C ALA A 1 9.20 44.43 -44.74
N GLU A 2 9.96 45.31 -44.08
CA GLU A 2 11.43 45.29 -44.10
C GLU A 2 12.06 45.46 -42.70
N ASP A 3 11.28 45.55 -41.63
CA ASP A 3 11.79 45.83 -40.27
C ASP A 3 11.60 44.67 -39.26
N LEU A 4 11.38 43.44 -39.71
CA LEU A 4 11.26 42.25 -38.82
C LEU A 4 12.30 41.16 -39.10
N LEU A 5 13.32 41.43 -39.92
CA LEU A 5 14.44 40.52 -40.22
C LEU A 5 15.75 40.90 -39.49
N ALA A 6 15.72 41.88 -38.59
CA ALA A 6 16.92 42.33 -37.87
C ALA A 6 17.18 41.57 -36.54
N ASP A 7 16.17 40.93 -35.94
CA ASP A 7 16.32 40.30 -34.60
C ASP A 7 16.72 38.81 -34.61
N VAL A 8 16.96 38.22 -35.79
CA VAL A 8 17.41 36.81 -35.90
C VAL A 8 18.94 36.69 -36.06
N THR A 9 19.69 37.80 -36.13
CA THR A 9 21.14 37.79 -36.42
C THR A 9 22.07 37.92 -35.22
N VAL A 10 21.56 37.91 -33.98
CA VAL A 10 22.40 38.06 -32.76
C VAL A 10 22.67 36.74 -32.01
N LEU A 11 22.03 35.61 -32.37
CA LEU A 11 22.22 34.33 -31.63
C LEU A 11 23.06 33.26 -32.34
N THR A 12 23.66 33.56 -33.49
CA THR A 12 24.41 32.56 -34.30
C THR A 12 25.93 32.73 -34.28
N LYS A 13 26.52 33.50 -33.34
CA LYS A 13 27.95 33.84 -33.36
C LYS A 13 28.77 33.47 -32.11
N GLN A 14 28.51 32.32 -31.47
CA GLN A 14 29.42 31.77 -30.45
C GLN A 14 29.72 30.27 -30.53
N ASN A 15 29.33 29.56 -31.59
CA ASN A 15 29.69 28.14 -31.70
C ASN A 15 30.26 27.80 -33.08
N GLN A 16 31.55 28.12 -33.29
CA GLN A 16 32.37 27.61 -34.40
C GLN A 16 33.87 27.87 -34.16
N LYS A 17 34.54 26.91 -33.49
CA LYS A 17 35.96 26.49 -33.65
C LYS A 17 36.13 25.33 -32.64
N SER A 18 36.43 24.08 -32.99
CA SER A 18 37.27 23.56 -34.07
C SER A 18 37.00 22.05 -34.30
N GLU A 19 36.83 21.68 -35.58
CA GLU A 19 37.18 20.39 -36.22
C GLU A 19 38.58 19.88 -35.80
N SER A 20 39.02 18.62 -35.88
CA SER A 20 38.59 17.35 -36.48
C SER A 20 39.70 16.32 -36.16
N ALA A 21 39.40 15.05 -35.88
CA ALA A 21 40.22 13.87 -36.29
C ALA A 21 39.71 12.55 -35.68
N GLU A 22 39.31 11.60 -36.53
CA GLU A 22 39.37 10.15 -36.29
C GLU A 22 40.53 9.54 -37.11
N PRO A 23 40.83 8.23 -37.02
CA PRO A 23 41.21 7.48 -35.83
C PRO A 23 42.56 6.75 -36.08
N ASN A 24 43.36 6.47 -35.05
CA ASN A 24 44.44 5.50 -35.24
C ASN A 24 44.78 4.68 -33.99
N VAL A 25 44.74 3.37 -34.22
CA VAL A 25 45.10 2.24 -33.38
C VAL A 25 46.51 2.39 -32.81
N ARG A 26 46.70 2.19 -31.49
CA ARG A 26 48.01 1.80 -30.93
C ARG A 26 47.91 1.14 -29.55
N LYS A 27 48.04 -0.19 -29.60
CA LYS A 27 48.99 -1.04 -28.85
C LYS A 27 49.04 -0.94 -27.31
N ARG A 28 48.53 -2.02 -26.70
CA ARG A 28 48.77 -2.51 -25.34
C ARG A 28 50.23 -2.33 -24.88
N GLN A 29 50.39 -1.84 -23.65
CA GLN A 29 51.52 -2.18 -22.78
C GLN A 29 50.98 -2.93 -21.57
N ASN A 30 51.36 -4.21 -21.47
CA ASN A 30 51.21 -5.02 -20.27
C ASN A 30 52.30 -4.62 -19.28
N VAL A 31 51.92 -4.25 -18.06
CA VAL A 31 52.81 -4.35 -16.90
C VAL A 31 52.13 -5.32 -15.94
N ALA A 32 52.70 -6.52 -15.89
CA ALA A 32 52.32 -7.55 -14.94
C ALA A 32 52.78 -7.13 -13.53
N LYS A 33 51.88 -7.23 -12.56
CA LYS A 33 52.30 -7.55 -11.19
C LYS A 33 51.31 -8.52 -10.57
N ASP A 34 51.89 -9.67 -10.30
CA ASP A 34 51.34 -10.93 -9.80
C ASP A 34 50.92 -10.83 -8.33
N GLY A 35 49.98 -11.67 -7.91
CA GLY A 35 49.59 -11.80 -6.51
C GLY A 35 48.09 -11.94 -6.23
N THR A 36 47.47 -12.97 -6.80
CA THR A 36 46.53 -13.90 -6.15
C THR A 36 45.57 -13.35 -5.08
N HIS A 37 44.28 -13.24 -5.39
CA HIS A 37 43.22 -13.98 -4.68
C HIS A 37 41.87 -13.87 -5.41
N SER A 38 41.43 -15.03 -5.93
CA SER A 38 40.06 -15.55 -6.01
C SER A 38 38.91 -14.58 -6.33
N HIS A 39 38.31 -14.77 -7.50
CA HIS A 39 36.99 -14.26 -7.85
C HIS A 39 35.95 -14.59 -6.77
N SER A 40 35.39 -13.56 -6.14
CA SER A 40 34.00 -13.61 -5.65
C SER A 40 33.23 -12.47 -6.32
N ASN A 41 32.15 -12.86 -6.99
CA ASN A 41 31.22 -11.98 -7.66
C ASN A 41 30.53 -11.12 -6.59
N SER A 42 31.02 -9.89 -6.35
CA SER A 42 30.41 -9.00 -5.35
C SER A 42 29.11 -8.44 -5.94
N GLU A 43 27.99 -9.10 -5.65
CA GLU A 43 26.62 -8.69 -5.99
C GLU A 43 26.15 -7.38 -5.29
N TYR A 44 27.06 -6.55 -4.77
CA TYR A 44 26.71 -5.37 -3.97
C TYR A 44 27.70 -4.22 -4.16
N SER A 45 27.20 -2.99 -4.15
CA SER A 45 28.01 -1.77 -4.20
C SER A 45 28.70 -1.50 -2.84
N LYS A 46 29.91 -0.91 -2.87
CA LYS A 46 30.63 -0.48 -1.66
C LYS A 46 29.81 0.50 -0.82
N GLU A 47 29.04 1.37 -1.48
CA GLU A 47 28.14 2.32 -0.85
C GLU A 47 27.00 1.60 -0.10
N GLN A 48 26.43 0.54 -0.67
CA GLN A 48 25.39 -0.27 -0.04
C GLN A 48 25.89 -0.94 1.23
N LEU A 49 27.14 -1.42 1.23
CA LEU A 49 27.79 -2.00 2.40
C LEU A 49 28.01 -0.96 3.51
N GLU A 50 28.39 0.26 3.16
CA GLU A 50 28.57 1.37 4.11
C GLU A 50 27.24 1.79 4.75
N HIS A 51 26.16 1.84 3.98
CA HIS A 51 24.82 2.13 4.51
C HIS A 51 24.35 1.08 5.52
N VAL A 52 24.53 -0.21 5.21
CA VAL A 52 24.21 -1.31 6.13
C VAL A 52 25.07 -1.23 7.39
N LYS A 53 26.38 -0.96 7.25
CA LYS A 53 27.29 -0.78 8.39
C LYS A 53 26.92 0.40 9.27
N ARG A 54 26.44 1.51 8.69
CA ARG A 54 25.99 2.69 9.45
C ARG A 54 24.77 2.35 10.30
N ILE A 55 23.76 1.72 9.70
CA ILE A 55 22.51 1.36 10.40
C ILE A 55 22.77 0.36 11.52
N LYS A 56 23.68 -0.58 11.32
CA LYS A 56 24.08 -1.54 12.37
C LYS A 56 24.88 -0.91 13.53
N LYS A 57 25.50 0.26 13.32
CA LYS A 57 26.26 0.96 14.36
C LYS A 57 25.39 1.88 15.20
N CYS A 58 24.32 2.41 14.62
CA CYS A 58 23.37 3.29 15.33
C CYS A 58 22.46 2.45 16.24
N LYS A 59 22.33 2.89 17.50
CA LYS A 59 21.44 2.28 18.49
C LYS A 59 20.14 3.07 18.67
N ASP A 60 20.13 4.34 18.28
CA ASP A 60 18.97 5.22 18.37
C ASP A 60 18.07 5.12 17.13
N TYR A 61 16.76 5.08 17.33
CA TYR A 61 15.78 4.97 16.23
C TYR A 61 15.78 6.20 15.33
N TYR A 62 16.02 7.39 15.89
CA TYR A 62 16.16 8.63 15.13
C TYR A 62 17.43 8.64 14.26
N GLU A 63 18.54 8.11 14.76
CA GLU A 63 19.81 7.99 14.02
C GLU A 63 19.75 6.92 12.93
N ILE A 64 19.08 5.80 13.20
CA ILE A 64 18.84 4.73 12.22
C ILE A 64 18.09 5.27 11.00
N LEU A 65 17.12 6.16 11.21
CA LEU A 65 16.37 6.82 10.15
C LEU A 65 17.05 8.07 9.58
N GLY A 66 18.06 8.60 10.28
CA GLY A 66 18.76 9.83 9.91
C GLY A 66 17.88 11.08 10.02
N VAL A 67 16.99 11.12 11.02
CA VAL A 67 16.07 12.24 11.27
C VAL A 67 16.34 12.87 12.64
N SER A 68 15.97 14.14 12.81
CA SER A 68 16.06 14.82 14.10
C SER A 68 15.05 14.25 15.10
N LYS A 69 15.32 14.38 16.41
CA LYS A 69 14.38 14.00 17.48
C LYS A 69 13.08 14.81 17.41
N ASP A 70 13.16 16.06 16.94
CA ASP A 70 12.02 16.96 16.74
C ASP A 70 11.31 16.75 15.38
N ALA A 71 11.64 15.70 14.63
CA ALA A 71 11.04 15.46 13.32
C ALA A 71 9.54 15.16 13.42
N ALA A 72 8.78 15.74 12.50
CA ALA A 72 7.36 15.43 12.33
C ALA A 72 7.18 14.02 11.75
N ASP A 73 6.05 13.39 12.04
CA ASP A 73 5.73 12.03 11.58
C ASP A 73 5.78 11.89 10.05
N SER A 74 5.50 12.98 9.33
CA SER A 74 5.60 13.06 7.88
C SER A 74 7.04 12.91 7.39
N ASP A 75 8.02 13.42 8.11
CA ASP A 75 9.44 13.34 7.75
C ASP A 75 10.05 11.99 8.14
N ILE A 76 9.58 11.38 9.24
CA ILE A 76 9.89 9.99 9.62
C ILE A 76 9.43 9.02 8.53
N LYS A 77 8.21 9.19 8.02
CA LYS A 77 7.67 8.38 6.91
C LYS A 77 8.44 8.57 5.60
N LYS A 78 8.88 9.80 5.29
CA LYS A 78 9.71 10.07 4.11
C LYS A 78 11.09 9.42 4.21
N ALA A 79 11.73 9.51 5.37
CA ALA A 79 13.03 8.89 5.63
C ALA A 79 12.97 7.36 5.51
N TYR A 80 11.92 6.76 6.08
CA TYR A 80 11.64 5.33 5.92
C TYR A 80 11.52 4.92 4.46
N LYS A 81 10.71 5.63 3.67
CA LYS A 81 10.50 5.32 2.25
C LYS A 81 11.82 5.34 1.46
N LYS A 82 12.71 6.30 1.76
CA LYS A 82 14.02 6.41 1.10
C LYS A 82 14.94 5.23 1.47
N LEU A 83 15.01 4.88 2.76
CA LEU A 83 15.89 3.81 3.25
C LEU A 83 15.37 2.41 2.87
N ALA A 84 14.06 2.19 2.92
CA ALA A 84 13.43 0.92 2.53
C ALA A 84 13.70 0.58 1.06
N LEU A 85 13.69 1.57 0.16
CA LEU A 85 14.01 1.36 -1.26
C LEU A 85 15.50 1.06 -1.50
N GLN A 86 16.39 1.61 -0.67
CA GLN A 86 17.84 1.40 -0.77
C GLN A 86 18.29 0.07 -0.18
N LEU A 87 17.56 -0.46 0.80
CA LEU A 87 17.89 -1.69 1.53
C LEU A 87 16.95 -2.84 1.20
N HIS A 88 16.09 -2.65 0.20
CA HIS A 88 15.19 -3.69 -0.26
C HIS A 88 16.00 -4.93 -0.67
N PRO A 89 15.61 -6.16 -0.25
CA PRO A 89 16.39 -7.38 -0.50
C PRO A 89 16.58 -7.69 -1.99
N ASP A 90 15.67 -7.20 -2.85
CA ASP A 90 15.77 -7.31 -4.31
C ASP A 90 16.87 -6.42 -4.90
N LYS A 91 17.15 -5.26 -4.28
CA LYS A 91 18.11 -4.26 -4.78
C LYS A 91 19.45 -4.28 -4.06
N ASN A 92 19.50 -4.82 -2.84
CA ASN A 92 20.69 -4.85 -2.01
C ASN A 92 20.90 -6.25 -1.41
N LYS A 93 21.85 -6.99 -2.00
CA LYS A 93 22.27 -8.32 -1.54
C LYS A 93 23.48 -8.27 -0.60
N ALA A 94 23.80 -7.11 -0.03
CA ALA A 94 24.92 -6.97 0.89
C ALA A 94 24.70 -7.78 2.19
N PRO A 95 25.77 -8.36 2.77
CA PRO A 95 25.66 -9.11 4.01
C PRO A 95 25.17 -8.20 5.15
N GLY A 96 24.06 -8.59 5.80
CA GLY A 96 23.43 -7.82 6.88
C GLY A 96 22.39 -6.79 6.41
N ALA A 97 22.06 -6.71 5.11
CA ALA A 97 21.00 -5.84 4.61
C ALA A 97 19.63 -6.18 5.23
N ALA A 98 19.32 -7.47 5.40
CA ALA A 98 18.08 -7.91 6.06
C ALA A 98 17.99 -7.46 7.53
N GLU A 99 19.10 -7.49 8.27
CA GLU A 99 19.16 -7.03 9.66
C GLU A 99 18.97 -5.51 9.74
N ALA A 100 19.62 -4.76 8.85
CA ALA A 100 19.45 -3.30 8.76
C ALA A 100 18.03 -2.90 8.36
N PHE A 101 17.41 -3.64 7.43
CA PHE A 101 16.02 -3.43 7.04
C PHE A 101 15.06 -3.67 8.20
N LYS A 102 15.28 -4.74 8.98
CA LYS A 102 14.51 -5.03 10.21
C LYS A 102 14.67 -3.92 11.25
N ALA A 103 15.89 -3.41 11.45
CA ALA A 103 16.15 -2.31 12.38
C ALA A 103 15.40 -1.02 11.99
N ILE A 104 15.35 -0.71 10.69
CA ILE A 104 14.59 0.44 10.18
C ILE A 104 13.08 0.24 10.33
N GLY A 105 12.57 -0.97 10.07
CA GLY A 105 11.16 -1.29 10.28
C GLY A 105 10.72 -1.09 11.74
N ASN A 106 11.54 -1.56 12.69
CA ASN A 106 11.28 -1.39 14.11
C ASN A 106 11.33 0.08 14.54
N ALA A 107 12.32 0.84 14.05
CA ALA A 107 12.46 2.26 14.34
C ALA A 107 11.19 3.03 13.94
N VAL A 108 10.65 2.77 12.76
CA VAL A 108 9.44 3.45 12.27
C VAL A 108 8.22 3.02 13.05
N ALA A 109 8.05 1.73 13.32
CA ALA A 109 6.90 1.22 14.07
C ALA A 109 6.77 1.88 15.46
N ILE A 110 7.91 2.17 16.11
CA ILE A 110 7.95 2.85 17.41
C ILE A 110 7.76 4.36 17.25
N LEU A 111 8.41 4.98 16.26
CA LEU A 111 8.39 6.43 16.08
C LEU A 111 7.12 6.97 15.41
N THR A 112 6.35 6.15 14.68
CA THR A 112 5.08 6.55 14.09
C THR A 112 3.89 6.44 15.03
N ASP A 113 4.04 5.70 16.12
CA ASP A 113 3.01 5.55 17.16
C ASP A 113 3.30 6.56 18.27
N THR A 114 2.38 7.50 18.48
CA THR A 114 2.53 8.59 19.44
C THR A 114 2.77 8.10 20.87
N GLU A 115 2.17 6.97 21.25
CA GLU A 115 2.30 6.42 22.60
C GLU A 115 3.67 5.74 22.76
N LYS A 116 4.08 4.94 21.77
CA LYS A 116 5.37 4.23 21.77
C LYS A 116 6.55 5.18 21.61
N ARG A 117 6.41 6.23 20.80
CA ARG A 117 7.40 7.31 20.67
C ARG A 117 7.61 8.01 22.01
N LYS A 118 6.52 8.36 22.71
CA LYS A 118 6.60 8.97 24.04
C LYS A 118 7.28 8.05 25.06
N GLN A 119 6.97 6.75 25.05
CA GLN A 119 7.64 5.79 25.92
C GLN A 119 9.13 5.67 25.61
N TYR A 120 9.50 5.62 24.33
CA TYR A 120 10.89 5.61 23.88
C TYR A 120 11.65 6.89 24.26
N ASP A 121 11.04 8.06 24.08
CA ASP A 121 11.65 9.35 24.45
C ASP A 121 11.80 9.51 25.97
N THR A 122 10.93 8.89 26.77
CA THR A 122 10.95 8.97 28.23
C THR A 122 11.98 8.00 28.85
N TYR A 123 12.16 6.81 28.28
CA TYR A 123 12.94 5.73 28.89
C TYR A 123 14.20 5.33 28.09
N GLY A 124 14.43 5.92 26.91
CA GLY A 124 15.55 5.60 26.04
C GLY A 124 15.43 4.24 25.32
N PRO A 125 16.44 3.85 24.52
CA PRO A 125 16.53 2.50 23.98
C PRO A 125 16.62 1.50 25.14
N GLU A 126 15.82 0.43 25.06
CA GLU A 126 15.54 -0.55 26.12
C GLU A 126 16.78 -1.26 26.74
N GLU A 127 17.97 -1.01 26.20
CA GLU A 127 19.26 -1.52 26.67
C GLU A 127 19.57 -1.09 28.13
N GLU A 128 19.03 0.03 28.62
CA GLU A 128 19.18 0.48 30.03
C GLU A 128 18.16 -0.14 31.00
N ARG A 129 17.03 -0.68 30.53
CA ARG A 129 16.01 -1.28 31.41
C ARG A 129 16.40 -2.66 31.94
N MET A 130 17.27 -3.39 31.25
CA MET A 130 17.63 -4.78 31.60
C MET A 130 18.82 -4.90 32.58
N GLN A 131 19.44 -3.80 33.02
CA GLN A 131 20.57 -3.89 33.95
C GLN A 131 20.16 -4.09 35.42
N ASN A 132 18.92 -3.78 35.81
CA ASN A 132 18.46 -3.87 37.21
C ASN A 132 17.66 -5.14 37.56
N VAL A 133 17.61 -6.16 36.70
CA VAL A 133 16.93 -7.45 37.00
C VAL A 133 17.89 -8.62 36.78
N HIS A 134 19.03 -8.60 37.47
CA HIS A 134 19.94 -9.76 37.55
C HIS A 134 19.67 -10.58 38.80
N THR A 135 18.78 -11.58 38.72
CA THR A 135 18.94 -12.84 39.48
C THR A 135 18.17 -13.98 38.83
N ARG A 136 18.83 -14.69 37.91
CA ARG A 136 19.13 -16.14 37.96
C ARG A 136 19.25 -16.74 36.56
N GLN A 137 20.46 -17.22 36.29
CA GLN A 137 20.76 -18.45 35.56
C GLN A 137 20.76 -18.41 34.01
N GLY A 138 21.96 -18.53 33.44
CA GLY A 138 22.21 -19.40 32.30
C GLY A 138 22.46 -18.74 30.94
N HIS A 139 23.73 -18.79 30.52
CA HIS A 139 24.23 -18.78 29.14
C HIS A 139 23.82 -17.65 28.17
N THR A 140 24.83 -16.82 27.90
CA THR A 140 24.95 -15.83 26.83
C THR A 140 24.56 -16.38 25.45
N HIS A 141 23.40 -15.96 24.96
CA HIS A 141 23.13 -15.88 23.52
C HIS A 141 22.33 -14.60 23.26
N TYR A 142 22.99 -13.60 22.69
CA TYR A 142 22.41 -12.33 22.26
C TYR A 142 21.22 -12.61 21.32
N ASN A 143 20.01 -12.31 21.79
CA ASN A 143 18.77 -12.54 21.04
C ASN A 143 17.93 -11.25 21.05
N TYR A 144 17.98 -10.52 19.95
CA TYR A 144 17.33 -9.22 19.70
C TYR A 144 15.79 -9.33 19.57
N THR A 145 15.14 -10.35 20.13
CA THR A 145 13.81 -10.78 19.64
C THR A 145 12.90 -11.32 20.74
N ARG A 146 12.67 -10.58 21.84
CA ARG A 146 11.66 -11.07 22.81
C ARG A 146 10.85 -10.06 23.63
N GLY A 147 10.89 -8.76 23.34
CA GLY A 147 10.20 -7.76 24.17
C GLY A 147 9.02 -7.02 23.54
N PHE A 148 8.97 -6.90 22.22
CA PHE A 148 7.92 -6.19 21.50
C PHE A 148 7.47 -7.05 20.32
N GLU A 149 6.47 -7.91 20.54
CA GLU A 149 5.66 -8.41 19.44
C GLU A 149 4.92 -7.20 18.86
N ALA A 150 5.45 -6.66 17.78
CA ALA A 150 4.61 -5.94 16.84
C ALA A 150 3.71 -7.02 16.21
N ASP A 151 2.42 -6.99 16.52
CA ASP A 151 1.38 -7.81 15.86
C ASP A 151 1.26 -7.53 14.34
N ILE A 152 2.18 -6.74 13.79
CA ILE A 152 2.29 -6.38 12.39
C ILE A 152 3.77 -6.53 12.05
N THR A 153 4.11 -7.58 11.30
CA THR A 153 5.49 -7.76 10.82
C THR A 153 5.89 -6.60 9.91
N ALA A 154 7.19 -6.27 9.82
CA ALA A 154 7.65 -5.19 8.94
C ALA A 154 7.22 -5.40 7.47
N GLU A 155 7.01 -6.66 7.08
CA GLU A 155 6.49 -7.09 5.77
C GLU A 155 4.98 -6.86 5.65
N GLU A 156 4.22 -7.05 6.73
CA GLU A 156 2.78 -6.78 6.82
C GLU A 156 2.46 -5.27 6.88
N LEU A 157 3.28 -4.49 7.59
CA LEU A 157 3.21 -3.02 7.57
C LEU A 157 3.52 -2.49 6.17
N PHE A 158 4.48 -3.11 5.47
CA PHE A 158 4.80 -2.77 4.09
C PHE A 158 3.66 -3.14 3.12
N ASN A 159 3.07 -4.32 3.27
CA ASN A 159 1.93 -4.75 2.44
C ASN A 159 0.68 -3.89 2.68
N MET A 160 0.43 -3.48 3.93
CA MET A 160 -0.65 -2.56 4.30
C MET A 160 -0.44 -1.14 3.76
N PHE A 161 0.82 -0.72 3.55
CA PHE A 161 1.18 0.62 3.11
C PHE A 161 1.48 0.73 1.60
N PHE A 162 1.89 -0.36 0.94
CA PHE A 162 2.36 -0.36 -0.47
C PHE A 162 1.55 -1.27 -1.42
N GLY A 163 0.71 -2.19 -0.94
CA GLY A 163 -0.30 -2.88 -1.78
C GLY A 163 0.23 -3.68 -2.98
N VAL A 164 1.51 -4.07 -3.02
CA VAL A 164 2.10 -4.86 -4.11
C VAL A 164 2.24 -6.32 -3.66
N GLY A 165 1.47 -7.22 -4.26
CA GLY A 165 1.47 -8.65 -3.93
C GLY A 165 2.78 -9.34 -4.28
N PHE A 166 3.45 -9.89 -3.27
CA PHE A 166 4.58 -10.82 -3.43
C PHE A 166 4.07 -12.26 -3.64
N PRO A 167 4.72 -13.07 -4.50
CA PRO A 167 4.45 -14.49 -4.58
C PRO A 167 4.97 -15.19 -3.31
N GLN A 168 4.08 -15.96 -2.67
CA GLN A 168 4.37 -16.77 -1.49
C GLN A 168 5.51 -17.76 -1.77
N GLN A 169 6.65 -17.58 -1.12
CA GLN A 169 7.65 -18.65 -0.96
C GLN A 169 7.46 -19.30 0.42
N GLU A 170 7.41 -20.63 0.43
CA GLU A 170 7.23 -21.45 1.62
C GLU A 170 8.33 -21.18 2.66
N PHE A 171 7.93 -20.82 3.89
CA PHE A 171 8.87 -20.60 4.99
C PHE A 171 8.81 -21.74 6.01
N TYR A 172 9.98 -22.34 6.26
CA TYR A 172 10.22 -23.28 7.35
C TYR A 172 10.27 -22.56 8.70
N MET A 173 9.32 -22.84 9.60
CA MET A 173 9.39 -22.36 10.99
C MET A 173 10.27 -23.28 11.86
N ARG A 174 11.30 -22.71 12.50
CA ARG A 174 12.16 -23.39 13.47
C ARG A 174 11.70 -23.06 14.90
N ARG A 175 11.23 -24.07 15.66
CA ARG A 175 10.98 -23.94 17.10
C ARG A 175 12.28 -24.16 17.92
N PRO A 176 12.38 -23.63 19.15
CA PRO A 176 13.59 -23.74 19.97
C PRO A 176 13.78 -25.18 20.45
N GLY A 177 14.90 -25.83 20.09
CA GLY A 177 15.19 -27.20 20.50
C GLY A 177 16.00 -28.08 19.53
N GLY A 178 16.39 -27.58 18.35
CA GLY A 178 17.52 -28.14 17.59
C GLY A 178 17.35 -29.54 16.96
N ARG A 179 16.15 -30.00 16.61
CA ARG A 179 15.97 -31.22 15.79
C ARG A 179 15.16 -30.93 14.53
N TRP A 180 15.72 -31.31 13.38
CA TRP A 180 15.05 -31.29 12.09
C TRP A 180 14.06 -32.45 12.03
N MET A 181 12.77 -32.17 11.82
CA MET A 181 11.75 -33.20 11.61
C MET A 181 11.09 -32.95 10.24
N ARG A 182 11.06 -33.99 9.41
CA ARG A 182 10.41 -34.00 8.10
C ARG A 182 8.89 -33.94 8.33
N GLN A 183 8.21 -33.00 7.69
CA GLN A 183 6.76 -32.84 7.79
C GLN A 183 6.04 -33.96 7.00
N SER A 184 6.02 -35.16 7.56
CA SER A 184 5.06 -36.22 7.19
C SER A 184 4.36 -36.83 8.41
N GLU A 185 4.57 -36.29 9.61
CA GLU A 185 4.03 -36.84 10.87
C GLU A 185 3.43 -35.80 11.84
N ALA A 186 3.27 -34.54 11.42
CA ALA A 186 2.69 -33.49 12.27
C ALA A 186 1.14 -33.42 12.23
N GLN A 187 0.49 -34.50 11.76
CA GLN A 187 -0.97 -34.67 11.82
C GLN A 187 -1.41 -35.69 12.89
N ALA A 188 -0.48 -36.24 13.69
CA ALA A 188 -0.78 -37.31 14.65
C ALA A 188 -0.63 -36.94 16.15
N GLN A 189 -0.28 -35.70 16.52
CA GLN A 189 0.00 -35.34 17.94
C GLN A 189 -0.79 -34.15 18.50
N HIS A 190 -1.93 -33.82 17.91
CA HIS A 190 -3.03 -33.20 18.67
C HIS A 190 -4.01 -34.26 19.21
N ALA A 191 -3.49 -35.42 19.60
CA ALA A 191 -4.18 -36.39 20.43
C ALA A 191 -3.37 -36.56 21.74
N HIS A 192 -4.05 -36.36 22.87
CA HIS A 192 -3.64 -36.63 24.25
C HIS A 192 -2.68 -35.66 24.96
N ASN A 193 -3.21 -34.52 25.46
CA ASN A 193 -3.37 -34.30 26.91
C ASN A 193 -4.07 -32.95 27.22
N GLN A 194 -5.30 -32.79 26.74
CA GLN A 194 -6.32 -32.19 27.60
C GLN A 194 -7.41 -33.23 27.73
N GLN A 195 -7.51 -33.78 28.93
CA GLN A 195 -8.71 -34.44 29.39
C GLN A 195 -9.89 -33.55 29.04
N ALA A 196 -10.80 -34.15 28.29
CA ALA A 196 -11.99 -33.58 27.72
C ALA A 196 -12.61 -32.47 28.57
N ASN A 197 -12.72 -31.30 27.96
CA ASN A 197 -14.01 -30.62 27.88
C ASN A 197 -14.09 -30.09 26.46
N GLY A 198 -14.77 -30.80 25.55
CA GLY A 198 -15.00 -30.34 24.18
C GLY A 198 -15.60 -28.93 24.10
N TYR A 199 -16.12 -28.42 25.21
CA TYR A 199 -16.57 -27.06 25.44
C TYR A 199 -15.49 -25.97 25.30
N THR A 200 -14.20 -26.23 25.56
CA THR A 200 -13.17 -25.15 25.51
C THR A 200 -12.86 -24.67 24.09
N SER A 201 -12.87 -25.58 23.10
CA SER A 201 -12.73 -25.21 21.68
C SER A 201 -13.94 -24.45 21.15
N PHE A 202 -15.16 -24.76 21.62
CA PHE A 202 -16.37 -23.99 21.29
C PHE A 202 -16.35 -22.60 21.93
N LEU A 203 -15.89 -22.47 23.17
CA LEU A 203 -15.78 -21.18 23.86
C LEU A 203 -14.76 -20.24 23.21
N GLN A 204 -13.70 -20.78 22.60
CA GLN A 204 -12.70 -19.98 21.87
C GLN A 204 -13.24 -19.43 20.52
N LEU A 205 -14.21 -20.12 19.91
CA LEU A 205 -14.88 -19.66 18.69
C LEU A 205 -16.06 -18.72 18.98
N LEU A 206 -16.55 -18.66 20.23
CA LEU A 206 -17.69 -17.84 20.64
C LEU A 206 -17.55 -16.35 20.29
N PRO A 207 -16.40 -15.67 20.49
CA PRO A 207 -16.26 -14.25 20.13
C PRO A 207 -16.36 -14.02 18.61
N VAL A 208 -15.76 -14.92 17.82
CA VAL A 208 -15.81 -14.86 16.34
C VAL A 208 -17.22 -15.16 15.84
N LEU A 209 -17.86 -16.17 16.41
CA LEU A 209 -19.24 -16.53 16.09
C LEU A 209 -20.21 -15.42 16.48
N LEU A 210 -19.99 -14.76 17.62
CA LEU A 210 -20.78 -13.60 18.06
C LEU A 210 -20.60 -12.42 17.11
N LEU A 211 -19.38 -12.14 16.63
CA LEU A 211 -19.15 -11.10 15.62
C LEU A 211 -19.84 -11.43 14.29
N ILE A 212 -19.72 -12.67 13.81
CA ILE A 212 -20.43 -13.13 12.60
C ILE A 212 -21.94 -13.01 12.81
N LEU A 213 -22.46 -13.45 13.95
CA LEU A 213 -23.87 -13.36 14.29
C LEU A 213 -24.32 -11.90 14.40
N LEU A 214 -23.53 -11.01 14.98
CA LEU A 214 -23.86 -9.59 15.11
C LEU A 214 -23.88 -8.90 13.74
N THR A 215 -22.94 -9.22 12.85
CA THR A 215 -22.96 -8.70 11.47
C THR A 215 -24.16 -9.24 10.68
N MET A 216 -24.45 -10.53 10.76
CA MET A 216 -25.63 -11.13 10.13
C MET A 216 -26.93 -10.57 10.71
N MET A 217 -27.01 -10.38 12.02
CA MET A 217 -28.18 -9.85 12.70
C MET A 217 -28.38 -8.37 12.38
N SER A 218 -27.30 -7.58 12.21
CA SER A 218 -27.39 -6.20 11.72
C SER A 218 -28.01 -6.11 10.33
N SER A 219 -27.75 -7.09 9.45
CA SER A 219 -28.34 -7.13 8.10
C SER A 219 -29.84 -7.44 8.12
N PHE A 220 -30.34 -8.10 9.17
CA PHE A 220 -31.77 -8.39 9.35
C PHE A 220 -32.56 -7.16 9.81
N PHE A 221 -31.89 -6.20 10.47
CA PHE A 221 -32.50 -4.93 10.88
C PHE A 221 -32.45 -3.86 9.79
N ILE A 222 -31.86 -4.14 8.62
CA ILE A 222 -31.96 -3.23 7.47
C ILE A 222 -33.36 -3.37 6.89
N SER A 223 -34.21 -2.38 7.17
CA SER A 223 -35.51 -2.27 6.52
C SER A 223 -35.35 -2.08 5.02
N ASP A 224 -36.20 -2.76 4.24
CA ASP A 224 -36.31 -2.52 2.81
C ASP A 224 -36.53 -1.01 2.55
N PRO A 225 -35.88 -0.42 1.53
CA PRO A 225 -36.14 0.96 1.16
C PRO A 225 -37.59 1.15 0.71
N VAL A 226 -38.09 2.37 0.79
CA VAL A 226 -39.49 2.69 0.45
C VAL A 226 -39.74 2.62 -1.06
N TYR A 227 -38.70 2.80 -1.87
CA TYR A 227 -38.76 2.82 -3.34
C TYR A 227 -37.51 2.18 -3.96
N SER A 228 -37.58 1.95 -5.28
CA SER A 228 -36.42 1.63 -6.12
C SER A 228 -36.45 2.41 -7.43
N LEU A 229 -35.28 2.76 -7.98
CA LEU A 229 -35.17 3.37 -9.31
C LEU A 229 -35.35 2.36 -10.45
N HIS A 230 -35.25 1.06 -10.15
CA HIS A 230 -35.42 -0.03 -11.09
C HIS A 230 -36.64 -0.87 -10.75
N SER A 231 -37.37 -1.33 -11.76
CA SER A 231 -38.49 -2.25 -11.61
C SER A 231 -38.01 -3.57 -11.02
N SER A 232 -38.73 -4.11 -10.05
CA SER A 232 -38.49 -5.46 -9.54
C SER A 232 -39.81 -6.10 -9.10
N SER A 233 -39.82 -7.39 -8.80
CA SER A 233 -41.04 -8.07 -8.30
C SER A 233 -41.55 -7.49 -6.98
N LYS A 234 -40.65 -6.91 -6.15
CA LYS A 234 -41.02 -6.22 -4.91
C LYS A 234 -41.55 -4.81 -5.17
N TYR A 235 -41.09 -4.16 -6.23
CA TYR A 235 -41.43 -2.78 -6.59
C TYR A 235 -42.05 -2.77 -8.00
N SER A 236 -43.35 -3.10 -8.09
CA SER A 236 -44.10 -3.27 -9.33
C SER A 236 -44.75 -1.97 -9.82
N VAL A 237 -45.14 -1.08 -8.91
CA VAL A 237 -45.93 0.11 -9.23
C VAL A 237 -45.01 1.24 -9.67
N ALA A 238 -45.07 1.60 -10.95
CA ALA A 238 -44.33 2.73 -11.51
C ALA A 238 -44.98 4.06 -11.16
N ARG A 239 -44.16 5.05 -10.81
CA ARG A 239 -44.52 6.44 -10.52
C ARG A 239 -43.52 7.39 -11.14
N THR A 240 -43.89 8.66 -11.27
CA THR A 240 -43.04 9.71 -11.83
C THR A 240 -42.98 10.88 -10.87
N THR A 241 -41.79 11.45 -10.67
CA THR A 241 -41.62 12.66 -9.86
C THR A 241 -42.21 13.89 -10.57
N GLN A 242 -42.51 14.94 -9.81
CA GLN A 242 -43.17 16.13 -10.35
C GLN A 242 -42.24 17.06 -11.14
N VAL A 243 -40.99 17.21 -10.70
CA VAL A 243 -40.07 18.23 -11.25
C VAL A 243 -39.26 17.65 -12.40
N LEU A 244 -38.48 16.61 -12.13
CA LEU A 244 -37.58 16.00 -13.11
C LEU A 244 -38.23 14.85 -13.92
N LYS A 245 -39.49 14.50 -13.61
CA LYS A 245 -40.24 13.39 -14.25
C LYS A 245 -39.46 12.08 -14.24
N VAL A 246 -38.73 11.81 -13.17
CA VAL A 246 -37.94 10.59 -13.01
C VAL A 246 -38.88 9.45 -12.66
N GLN A 247 -38.76 8.34 -13.40
CA GLN A 247 -39.54 7.14 -13.12
C GLN A 247 -38.91 6.37 -11.94
N TYR A 248 -39.74 6.05 -10.96
CA TYR A 248 -39.37 5.25 -9.80
C TYR A 248 -40.48 4.22 -9.50
N TYR A 249 -40.14 3.20 -8.72
CA TYR A 249 -41.02 2.06 -8.46
C TYR A 249 -41.24 1.90 -6.95
N VAL A 250 -42.48 1.58 -6.58
CA VAL A 250 -42.91 1.38 -5.19
C VAL A 250 -43.63 0.06 -5.03
N LYS A 251 -43.77 -0.38 -3.77
CA LYS A 251 -44.58 -1.55 -3.39
C LYS A 251 -46.08 -1.25 -3.62
N GLU A 252 -46.89 -2.29 -3.81
CA GLU A 252 -48.34 -2.14 -4.05
C GLU A 252 -49.06 -1.45 -2.87
N ASN A 253 -48.63 -1.74 -1.64
CA ASN A 253 -49.19 -1.16 -0.41
C ASN A 253 -48.59 0.21 -0.03
N PHE A 254 -47.95 0.90 -0.97
CA PHE A 254 -47.27 2.18 -0.68
C PHE A 254 -48.21 3.22 -0.04
N HIS A 255 -49.46 3.30 -0.48
CA HIS A 255 -50.43 4.28 0.03
C HIS A 255 -50.84 4.04 1.50
N SER A 256 -50.83 2.79 1.97
CA SER A 256 -51.19 2.45 3.34
C SER A 256 -49.99 2.46 4.29
N GLU A 257 -48.80 2.12 3.79
CA GLU A 257 -47.58 2.03 4.60
C GLU A 257 -46.86 3.38 4.73
N TYR A 258 -46.91 4.25 3.71
CA TYR A 258 -46.17 5.50 3.71
C TYR A 258 -47.01 6.67 4.26
N GLN A 259 -46.73 7.06 5.50
CA GLN A 259 -47.38 8.21 6.17
C GLN A 259 -46.62 9.55 6.00
N GLY A 260 -45.49 9.55 5.27
CA GLY A 260 -44.65 10.72 5.07
C GLY A 260 -45.15 11.68 3.99
N SER A 261 -44.50 12.83 3.85
CA SER A 261 -44.79 13.78 2.77
C SER A 261 -44.22 13.30 1.44
N LEU A 262 -45.09 12.97 0.48
CA LEU A 262 -44.72 12.53 -0.88
C LEU A 262 -43.71 13.49 -1.55
N ARG A 263 -43.91 14.80 -1.39
CA ARG A 263 -43.02 15.83 -1.96
C ARG A 263 -41.57 15.72 -1.47
N ARG A 264 -41.35 15.42 -0.18
CA ARG A 264 -39.98 15.25 0.35
C ARG A 264 -39.34 13.97 -0.18
N LEU A 265 -40.14 12.91 -0.34
CA LEU A 265 -39.68 11.66 -0.94
C LEU A 265 -39.25 11.87 -2.40
N GLU A 266 -40.07 12.57 -3.19
CA GLU A 266 -39.75 12.89 -4.59
C GLU A 266 -38.48 13.73 -4.70
N ILE A 267 -38.29 14.73 -3.83
CA ILE A 267 -37.04 15.51 -3.79
C ILE A 267 -35.84 14.61 -3.50
N SER A 268 -35.94 13.71 -2.51
CA SER A 268 -34.82 12.79 -2.21
C SER A 268 -34.53 11.82 -3.36
N ILE A 269 -35.57 11.35 -4.07
CA ILE A 269 -35.43 10.50 -5.27
C ILE A 269 -34.70 11.26 -6.37
N GLU A 270 -35.06 12.52 -6.61
CA GLU A 270 -34.44 13.37 -7.62
C GLU A 270 -32.98 13.67 -7.29
N GLU A 271 -32.66 13.97 -6.03
CA GLU A 271 -31.28 14.16 -5.57
C GLU A 271 -30.43 12.89 -5.74
N GLU A 272 -30.97 11.73 -5.36
CA GLU A 272 -30.29 10.44 -5.54
C GLU A 272 -30.09 10.12 -7.03
N TYR A 273 -31.09 10.36 -7.87
CA TYR A 273 -31.01 10.16 -9.32
C TYR A 273 -29.90 11.02 -9.95
N VAL A 274 -29.84 12.31 -9.59
CA VAL A 274 -28.79 13.22 -10.08
C VAL A 274 -27.41 12.80 -9.55
N SER A 275 -27.32 12.34 -8.29
CA SER A 275 -26.09 11.81 -7.73
C SER A 275 -25.60 10.55 -8.48
N ASN A 276 -26.50 9.62 -8.77
CA ASN A 276 -26.21 8.41 -9.55
C ASN A 276 -25.78 8.72 -10.99
N LEU A 277 -26.40 9.72 -11.62
CA LEU A 277 -25.98 10.24 -12.93
C LEU A 277 -24.59 10.88 -12.88
N ARG A 278 -24.29 11.67 -11.84
CA ARG A 278 -22.96 12.27 -11.62
C ARG A 278 -21.88 11.21 -11.49
N GLN A 279 -22.11 10.20 -10.66
CA GLN A 279 -21.17 9.08 -10.49
C GLN A 279 -20.99 8.29 -11.78
N SER A 280 -22.07 8.02 -12.51
CA SER A 280 -22.02 7.30 -13.78
C SER A 280 -21.29 8.09 -14.87
N CYS A 281 -21.55 9.39 -14.98
CA CYS A 281 -20.80 10.29 -15.85
C CYS A 281 -19.30 10.33 -15.49
N ALA A 282 -18.96 10.41 -14.20
CA ALA A 282 -17.57 10.37 -13.74
C ALA A 282 -16.88 9.07 -14.16
N ARG A 283 -17.56 7.91 -14.03
CA ARG A 283 -17.03 6.61 -14.49
C ARG A 283 -16.83 6.58 -16.01
N GLU A 284 -17.82 7.00 -16.80
CA GLU A 284 -17.73 7.07 -18.27
C GLU A 284 -16.56 7.97 -18.71
N ARG A 285 -16.43 9.14 -18.08
CA ARG A 285 -15.36 10.09 -18.36
C ARG A 285 -13.99 9.53 -18.01
N ASN A 286 -13.84 8.94 -16.82
CA ASN A 286 -12.58 8.33 -16.38
C ASN A 286 -12.19 7.16 -17.29
N TYR A 287 -13.16 6.36 -17.75
CA TYR A 287 -12.92 5.30 -18.72
C TYR A 287 -12.40 5.84 -20.04
N ARG A 288 -13.06 6.87 -20.58
CA ARG A 288 -12.64 7.56 -21.81
C ARG A 288 -11.23 8.16 -21.70
N GLU A 289 -10.97 8.88 -20.61
CA GLU A 289 -9.65 9.49 -20.35
C GLU A 289 -8.57 8.42 -20.13
N GLY A 290 -8.90 7.30 -19.49
CA GLY A 290 -7.99 6.17 -19.30
C GLY A 290 -7.56 5.53 -20.62
N ILE A 291 -8.49 5.35 -21.57
CA ILE A 291 -8.14 4.87 -22.92
C ILE A 291 -7.33 5.92 -23.67
N MET A 292 -7.70 7.20 -23.57
CA MET A 292 -6.98 8.29 -24.21
C MET A 292 -5.53 8.40 -23.69
N TRP A 293 -5.31 8.22 -22.40
CA TRP A 293 -3.98 8.21 -21.79
C TRP A 293 -3.15 7.02 -22.29
N LYS A 294 -3.72 5.81 -22.35
CA LYS A 294 -3.06 4.63 -22.89
C LYS A 294 -2.65 4.83 -24.35
N ALA A 295 -3.53 5.43 -25.16
CA ALA A 295 -3.24 5.76 -26.57
C ALA A 295 -2.02 6.68 -26.69
N ARG A 296 -1.98 7.75 -25.90
CA ARG A 296 -0.86 8.71 -25.89
C ARG A 296 0.45 8.07 -25.44
N ASN A 297 0.39 7.21 -24.43
CA ASN A 297 1.58 6.54 -23.90
C ASN A 297 2.16 5.50 -24.88
N LEU A 298 1.31 4.83 -25.66
CA LEU A 298 1.72 3.85 -26.66
C LEU A 298 1.99 4.45 -28.05
N GLY A 299 1.55 5.69 -28.30
CA GLY A 299 1.64 6.34 -29.61
C GLY A 299 0.62 5.82 -30.65
N ASP A 300 -0.43 5.12 -30.20
CA ASP A 300 -1.46 4.52 -31.06
C ASP A 300 -2.56 5.56 -31.40
N GLN A 301 -2.62 5.99 -32.66
CA GLN A 301 -3.59 6.98 -33.12
C GLN A 301 -5.01 6.42 -33.26
N ASP A 302 -5.15 5.14 -33.62
CA ASP A 302 -6.47 4.52 -33.82
C ASP A 302 -7.18 4.37 -32.48
N LEU A 303 -6.44 3.97 -31.45
CA LEU A 303 -6.95 3.88 -30.08
C LEU A 303 -7.31 5.26 -29.52
N PHE A 304 -6.58 6.32 -29.90
CA PHE A 304 -6.90 7.69 -29.54
C PHE A 304 -8.22 8.16 -30.19
N MET A 305 -8.40 7.91 -31.48
CA MET A 305 -9.65 8.25 -32.19
C MET A 305 -10.84 7.47 -31.65
N LYS A 306 -10.64 6.19 -31.31
CA LYS A 306 -11.64 5.37 -30.62
C LYS A 306 -12.03 5.99 -29.28
N ALA A 307 -11.05 6.41 -28.47
CA ALA A 307 -11.32 7.07 -27.19
C ALA A 307 -12.12 8.36 -27.37
N LYS A 308 -11.79 9.16 -28.39
CA LYS A 308 -12.50 10.42 -28.68
C LYS A 308 -13.97 10.19 -29.07
N ASN A 309 -14.25 9.11 -29.80
CA ASN A 309 -15.58 8.77 -30.28
C ASN A 309 -16.44 7.99 -29.27
N LEU A 310 -15.92 7.70 -28.07
CA LEU A 310 -16.71 7.06 -27.02
C LEU A 310 -17.84 7.98 -26.56
N GLU A 311 -19.06 7.49 -26.67
CA GLU A 311 -20.24 8.18 -26.20
C GLU A 311 -20.34 8.15 -24.68
N THR A 312 -20.75 9.29 -24.11
CA THR A 312 -20.97 9.45 -22.66
C THR A 312 -22.44 9.79 -22.40
N PRO A 313 -23.36 8.82 -22.49
CA PRO A 313 -24.79 9.06 -22.40
C PRO A 313 -25.21 9.62 -21.02
N SER A 314 -24.58 9.16 -19.93
CA SER A 314 -24.89 9.65 -18.59
C SER A 314 -24.49 11.11 -18.42
N CYS A 315 -23.34 11.50 -19.00
CA CYS A 315 -22.90 12.90 -19.00
C CYS A 315 -23.82 13.81 -19.84
N LYS A 316 -24.30 13.33 -20.99
CA LYS A 316 -25.25 14.08 -21.83
C LYS A 316 -26.55 14.35 -21.09
N LYS A 317 -27.14 13.31 -20.46
CA LYS A 317 -28.34 13.46 -19.62
C LYS A 317 -28.14 14.43 -18.47
N LEU A 318 -26.99 14.37 -17.80
CA LEU A 318 -26.68 15.32 -16.73
C LEU A 318 -26.61 16.76 -17.24
N GLN A 319 -26.02 16.97 -18.41
CA GLN A 319 -25.94 18.29 -19.05
C GLN A 319 -27.34 18.80 -19.45
N GLU A 320 -28.22 17.94 -19.95
CA GLU A 320 -29.62 18.27 -20.26
C GLU A 320 -30.41 18.70 -19.02
N LEU A 321 -30.12 18.12 -17.84
CA LEU A 321 -30.75 18.51 -16.58
C LEU A 321 -30.22 19.83 -16.01
N GLN A 322 -29.06 20.30 -16.48
CA GLN A 322 -28.43 21.56 -16.03
C GLN A 322 -28.66 22.73 -16.99
N ALA A 323 -29.17 22.46 -18.19
CA ALA A 323 -29.42 23.43 -19.26
C ALA A 323 -30.79 24.11 -19.09
#